data_AF-A0A345HTE3-F1
#
_entry.id   AF-A0A345HTE3-F1
#
_cell.length_a   1.000
_cell.length_b   1.000
_cell.length_c   1.000
_cell.angle_alpha   90.00
_cell.angle_beta   90.00
_cell.angle_gamma   90.00
#
_symmetry.space_group_name_H-M   'P 1'
#
loop_
_entity.id
_entity.type
_entity.pdbx_description
1 polymer ?
#
loop_
_entity_poly.entity_id
_entity_poly.type
_entity_poly.pdbx_seq_one_letter_code
_entity_poly.pdbx_strand_id
1 'polypeptide(L)'
;MTILRDAHELTVTEASRRGVARLVADAEQGSDLLVTRRHQPVAAVVGIDRLAALEDAATDLHDLALVLARATGDTGQRTSMDDVLAAFGHTRESLEALPDDE
;
A
#
# COMPACT_ATOMS: atom_id res chain seq x y z
N MET A 1 16.53 5.36 0.56
CA MET A 1 15.51 4.91 1.53
C MET A 1 15.44 5.98 2.61
N THR A 2 14.63 7.00 2.39
CA THR A 2 14.72 8.30 3.09
C THR A 2 13.35 8.70 3.62
N ILE A 3 12.66 7.76 4.29
CA ILE A 3 11.33 7.96 4.86
C ILE A 3 11.42 8.57 6.28
N LEU A 4 12.60 8.50 6.90
CA LEU A 4 12.89 8.98 8.25
C LEU A 4 13.94 10.10 8.20
N ARG A 5 13.59 11.26 7.61
CA ARG A 5 14.54 12.37 7.41
C ARG A 5 15.05 13.00 8.71
N ASP A 6 14.27 12.91 9.78
CA ASP A 6 14.57 13.55 11.07
C ASP A 6 14.67 12.53 12.23
N ALA A 7 14.83 11.25 11.90
CA ALA A 7 14.94 10.22 12.93
C ALA A 7 16.27 10.32 13.67
N HIS A 8 16.21 10.21 14.99
CA HIS A 8 17.40 10.20 15.83
C HIS A 8 18.06 8.83 15.77
N GLU A 9 19.32 8.81 15.34
CA GLU A 9 20.09 7.58 15.25
C GLU A 9 20.58 7.13 16.63
N LEU A 10 20.44 5.83 16.90
CA LEU A 10 20.90 5.18 18.12
C LEU A 10 21.54 3.84 17.74
N THR A 11 22.71 3.54 18.29
CA THR A 11 23.25 2.19 18.17
C THR A 11 22.40 1.19 18.97
N VAL A 12 22.42 -0.10 18.59
CA VAL A 12 21.75 -1.16 19.36
C VAL A 12 22.18 -1.13 20.84
N THR A 13 23.44 -0.85 21.13
CA THR A 13 23.95 -0.76 22.51
C THR A 13 23.34 0.42 23.28
N GLU A 14 23.16 1.58 22.64
CA GLU A 14 22.50 2.74 23.25
C GLU A 14 21.01 2.50 23.45
N ALA A 15 20.34 1.88 22.47
CA ALA A 15 18.94 1.49 22.58
C ALA A 15 18.73 0.52 23.74
N SER A 16 19.58 -0.50 23.89
CA SER A 16 19.54 -1.42 25.03
C SER A 16 19.77 -0.73 26.37
N ARG A 17 20.67 0.28 26.41
CA ARG A 17 20.93 1.04 27.64
C ARG A 17 19.78 1.98 28.03
N ARG A 18 19.10 2.60 27.06
CA ARG A 18 17.91 3.43 27.31
C ARG A 18 16.72 2.60 27.80
N GLY A 19 16.62 1.35 27.34
CA GLY A 19 15.53 0.44 27.66
C GLY A 19 14.26 0.73 26.87
N VAL A 20 13.42 -0.30 26.70
CA VAL A 20 12.22 -0.25 25.83
C VAL A 20 11.25 0.85 26.25
N ALA A 21 11.00 1.01 27.55
CA ALA A 21 10.05 2.01 28.06
C ALA A 21 10.36 3.44 27.60
N ARG A 22 11.65 3.80 27.56
CA ARG A 22 12.06 5.14 27.13
C ARG A 22 11.98 5.31 25.61
N LEU A 23 12.30 4.27 24.85
CA LEU A 23 12.16 4.29 23.38
C LEU A 23 10.69 4.44 22.97
N VAL A 24 9.78 3.79 23.69
CA VAL A 24 8.33 3.93 23.48
C VAL A 24 7.87 5.35 23.82
N ALA A 25 8.27 5.88 24.98
CA ALA A 25 7.90 7.24 25.38
C ALA A 25 8.42 8.32 24.41
N ASP A 26 9.63 8.15 23.88
CA ASP A 26 10.20 9.04 22.86
C ASP A 26 9.35 8.97 21.56
N ALA A 27 8.95 7.76 21.13
CA ALA A 27 8.13 7.55 19.94
C ALA A 27 6.68 8.05 20.09
N GLU A 28 6.08 7.92 21.27
CA GLU A 28 4.76 8.51 21.58
C GLU A 28 4.77 10.04 21.50
N GLN A 29 5.91 10.67 21.79
CA GLN A 29 6.11 12.12 21.65
C GLN A 29 6.41 12.54 20.21
N GLY A 30 6.37 11.61 19.26
CA GLY A 30 6.61 11.86 17.83
C GLY A 30 8.08 11.86 17.43
N SER A 31 9.00 11.43 18.31
CA SER A 31 10.41 11.26 17.95
C SER A 31 10.62 9.91 17.28
N ASP A 32 10.81 9.92 15.96
CA ASP A 32 11.22 8.72 15.24
C ASP A 32 12.67 8.35 15.59
N LEU A 33 12.92 7.08 15.91
CA LEU A 33 14.26 6.59 16.28
C LEU A 33 14.74 5.56 15.28
N LEU A 34 15.98 5.69 14.82
CA LEU A 34 16.62 4.74 13.92
C LEU A 34 17.66 3.94 14.71
N VAL A 35 17.45 2.63 14.83
CA VAL A 35 18.38 1.74 15.52
C VAL A 35 19.38 1.18 14.52
N THR A 36 20.67 1.36 14.79
CA THR A 36 21.76 0.94 13.90
C THR A 36 22.70 -0.07 14.56
N ARG A 37 23.24 -0.98 13.75
CA ARG A 37 24.27 -1.95 14.14
C ARG A 37 25.44 -1.79 13.19
N ARG A 38 26.62 -1.45 13.72
CA ARG A 38 27.82 -1.17 12.90
C ARG A 38 27.53 -0.12 11.81
N HIS A 39 26.85 0.96 12.18
CA HIS A 39 26.42 2.06 11.30
C HIS A 39 25.44 1.67 10.18
N GLN A 40 24.87 0.47 10.24
CA GLN A 40 23.81 0.06 9.33
C GLN A 40 22.46 0.09 10.05
N PRO A 41 21.42 0.75 9.50
CA PRO A 41 20.05 0.68 10.02
C PRO A 41 19.53 -0.75 10.07
N VAL A 42 18.98 -1.15 11.21
CA VAL A 42 18.41 -2.50 11.44
C VAL A 42 16.99 -2.48 11.96
N ALA A 43 16.54 -1.40 12.59
CA ALA A 43 15.16 -1.22 13.04
C ALA A 43 14.81 0.26 13.14
N ALA A 44 13.52 0.56 13.20
CA ALA A 44 13.01 1.87 13.55
C ALA A 44 11.97 1.74 14.68
N VAL A 45 11.92 2.73 15.56
CA VAL A 45 10.86 2.87 16.56
C VAL A 45 10.11 4.15 16.23
N VAL A 46 8.82 4.01 15.96
CA VAL A 46 7.93 5.09 15.54
C VAL A 46 6.62 4.98 16.32
N GLY A 47 5.93 6.09 16.50
CA GLY A 47 4.59 6.08 17.10
C GLY A 47 3.59 5.31 16.22
N ILE A 48 2.59 4.69 16.83
CA ILE A 48 1.61 3.85 16.11
C ILE A 48 0.80 4.66 15.09
N ASP A 49 0.39 5.88 15.45
CA ASP A 49 -0.36 6.77 14.56
C ASP A 49 0.47 7.18 13.34
N ARG A 50 1.78 7.37 13.54
CA ARG A 50 2.70 7.67 12.44
C ARG A 50 2.87 6.47 11.51
N LEU A 51 2.96 5.26 12.06
CA LEU A 51 3.02 4.04 11.26
C LEU A 51 1.75 3.87 10.42
N ALA A 52 0.57 4.02 11.05
CA ALA A 52 -0.72 3.94 10.36
C ALA A 52 -0.81 4.97 9.22
N ALA A 53 -0.42 6.23 9.46
CA ALA A 53 -0.42 7.25 8.42
C ALA A 53 0.51 6.93 7.23
N LEU A 54 1.62 6.23 7.46
CA LEU A 54 2.51 5.78 6.38
C LEU A 54 1.90 4.64 5.58
N GLU A 55 1.21 3.71 6.24
CA GLU A 55 0.50 2.58 5.61
C GLU A 55 -0.70 3.08 4.78
N ASP A 56 -1.46 4.02 5.32
CA ASP A 56 -2.58 4.67 4.62
C ASP A 56 -2.06 5.42 3.38
N ALA A 57 -1.01 6.24 3.53
CA ALA A 57 -0.43 6.95 2.39
C ALA A 57 0.11 6.01 1.30
N ALA A 58 0.66 4.85 1.67
CA ALA A 58 1.10 3.85 0.70
C ALA A 58 -0.09 3.23 -0.05
N THR A 59 -1.21 2.99 0.64
CA THR A 59 -2.46 2.48 0.06
C THR A 59 -3.06 3.52 -0.89
N ASP A 60 -3.13 4.78 -0.47
CA ASP A 60 -3.62 5.89 -1.30
C ASP A 60 -2.79 6.05 -2.58
N LEU A 61 -1.46 5.90 -2.49
CA LEU A 61 -0.59 5.96 -3.67
C LEU A 61 -0.83 4.79 -4.64
N HIS A 62 -1.12 3.60 -4.11
CA HIS A 62 -1.47 2.45 -4.93
C HIS A 62 -2.81 2.68 -5.66
N ASP A 63 -3.82 3.19 -4.95
CA ASP A 63 -5.13 3.51 -5.53
C ASP A 63 -5.05 4.63 -6.56
N LEU A 64 -4.25 5.67 -6.28
CA LEU A 64 -3.96 6.72 -7.24
C LEU A 64 -3.28 6.16 -8.50
N ALA A 65 -2.32 5.24 -8.36
CA ALA A 65 -1.67 4.61 -9.50
C ALA A 65 -2.67 3.83 -10.36
N LEU A 66 -3.63 3.12 -9.75
CA LEU A 66 -4.71 2.43 -10.47
C LEU A 66 -5.59 3.41 -11.25
N VAL A 67 -6.00 4.52 -10.62
CA VAL A 67 -6.81 5.56 -11.28
C VAL A 67 -6.05 6.18 -12.44
N LEU A 68 -4.77 6.52 -12.26
CA LEU A 68 -3.94 7.08 -13.32
C LEU A 68 -3.75 6.09 -14.47
N ALA A 69 -3.45 4.82 -14.18
CA ALA A 69 -3.32 3.79 -15.20
C ALA A 69 -4.60 3.64 -16.02
N ARG A 70 -5.77 3.63 -15.34
CA ARG A 70 -7.07 3.61 -16.02
C ARG A 70 -7.29 4.87 -16.84
N ALA A 71 -7.03 6.06 -16.30
CA ALA A 71 -7.21 7.32 -17.00
C ALA A 71 -6.33 7.43 -18.25
N THR A 72 -5.10 6.92 -18.19
CA THR A 72 -4.17 6.92 -19.35
C THR A 72 -4.44 5.80 -20.35
N GLY A 73 -4.95 4.66 -19.88
CA GLY A 73 -5.18 3.47 -20.70
C GLY A 73 -6.59 3.35 -21.26
N ASP A 74 -7.56 4.12 -20.75
CA ASP A 74 -8.92 4.14 -21.28
C ASP A 74 -8.93 4.86 -22.64
N THR A 75 -9.10 4.08 -23.70
CA THR A 75 -9.24 4.59 -25.08
C THR A 75 -10.59 5.27 -25.31
N GLY A 76 -11.49 5.24 -24.33
CA GLY A 76 -12.87 5.74 -24.46
C GLY A 76 -13.77 4.82 -25.28
N GLN A 77 -13.24 3.74 -25.84
CA GLN A 77 -14.02 2.75 -26.57
C GLN A 77 -14.95 2.01 -25.61
N ARG A 78 -16.19 1.82 -26.05
CA ARG A 78 -17.22 1.09 -25.32
C ARG A 78 -17.76 0.04 -26.27
N THR A 79 -17.81 -1.20 -25.81
CA THR A 79 -18.33 -2.33 -26.58
C THR A 79 -19.69 -2.69 -26.02
N SER A 80 -20.71 -2.78 -26.86
CA SER A 80 -22.03 -3.21 -26.39
C SER A 80 -21.99 -4.70 -26.04
N MET A 81 -22.87 -5.15 -25.15
CA MET A 81 -22.98 -6.58 -24.84
C MET A 81 -23.28 -7.39 -26.11
N ASP A 82 -24.07 -6.84 -27.02
CA ASP A 82 -24.46 -7.52 -28.26
C ASP A 82 -23.26 -7.70 -29.21
N ASP A 83 -22.35 -6.71 -29.27
CA ASP A 83 -21.09 -6.83 -30.03
C ASP A 83 -20.18 -7.91 -29.44
N VAL A 84 -20.14 -8.03 -28.11
CA VAL A 84 -19.38 -9.09 -27.43
C VAL A 84 -19.99 -10.45 -27.77
N LEU A 85 -21.29 -10.61 -27.60
CA LEU A 85 -21.99 -11.86 -27.90
C LEU A 85 -21.77 -12.29 -29.36
N ALA A 86 -21.91 -11.33 -30.29
CA ALA A 86 -21.67 -11.56 -31.70
C ALA A 86 -20.23 -12.00 -31.99
N ALA A 87 -19.22 -11.43 -31.29
CA ALA A 87 -17.82 -11.84 -31.43
C ALA A 87 -17.57 -13.29 -30.98
N PHE A 88 -18.40 -13.81 -30.06
CA PHE A 88 -18.39 -15.21 -29.64
C PHE A 88 -19.38 -16.10 -30.42
N GLY A 89 -20.04 -15.57 -31.46
CA GLY A 89 -20.98 -16.31 -32.29
C GLY A 89 -22.35 -16.56 -31.63
N HIS A 90 -22.69 -15.79 -30.60
CA HIS A 90 -23.94 -15.90 -29.87
C HIS A 90 -24.81 -14.65 -30.05
N THR A 91 -26.11 -14.81 -29.79
CA THR A 91 -27.04 -13.72 -29.53
C THR A 91 -27.63 -13.91 -28.13
N ARG A 92 -28.34 -12.91 -27.59
CA ARG A 92 -29.00 -13.04 -26.29
C ARG A 92 -30.01 -14.18 -26.31
N GLU A 93 -30.80 -14.26 -27.38
CA GLU A 93 -31.81 -15.29 -27.58
C GLU A 93 -31.18 -16.68 -27.68
N SER A 94 -30.00 -16.80 -28.31
CA SER A 94 -29.26 -18.06 -28.38
C SER A 94 -28.76 -18.53 -27.01
N LEU A 95 -28.46 -17.61 -26.10
CA LEU A 95 -28.02 -17.96 -24.74
C LEU A 95 -29.21 -18.27 -23.83
N GLU A 96 -30.29 -17.51 -23.93
CA GLU A 96 -31.54 -17.78 -23.20
C GLU A 96 -32.18 -19.13 -23.58
N ALA A 97 -31.88 -19.63 -24.78
CA ALA A 97 -32.32 -20.94 -25.24
C ALA A 97 -31.44 -22.09 -24.72
N LEU A 98 -30.32 -21.82 -24.04
CA LEU A 98 -29.52 -22.86 -23.41
C LEU A 98 -30.28 -23.41 -22.20
N PRO A 99 -30.25 -24.74 -21.99
CA PRO A 99 -30.80 -25.31 -20.76
C PRO A 99 -29.98 -24.81 -19.57
N ASP A 100 -30.65 -24.47 -18.47
CA ASP A 100 -29.98 -24.16 -17.21
C ASP A 100 -29.18 -25.41 -16.76
N ASP A 101 -27.90 -25.23 -16.45
CA ASP A 101 -27.10 -26.29 -15.83
C ASP A 101 -27.65 -26.57 -14.42
N GLU A 102 -28.07 -27.83 -14.17
CA GLU A 102 -28.59 -28.34 -12.87
C GLU A 102 -27.52 -28.37 -11.76
#